data_AF-A0A653VDD7-F1
#
_entry.id   AF-A0A653VDD7-F1
#
_cell.length_a   1.000
_cell.length_b   1.000
_cell.length_c   1.000
_cell.angle_alpha   90.00
_cell.angle_beta   90.00
_cell.angle_gamma   90.00
#
_symmetry.space_group_name_H-M   'P 1'
#
loop_
_entity.id
_entity.type
_entity.pdbx_description
1 polymer ?
#
loop_
_entity_poly.entity_id
_entity_poly.type
_entity_poly.pdbx_seq_one_letter_code
_entity_poly.pdbx_strand_id
1 'polypeptide(L)'
;MSEVVEVKVLSGIGWEDCKREKLLIDGKQVMDVRPLSECPEDAILERDLKGPSDFAEMLETFLREHKGKKVRFIYEEDTNE
;
A
#
# COMPACT_ATOMS: atom_id res chain seq x y z
N MET A 1 -22.87 -0.59 4.18
CA MET A 1 -21.48 -0.09 4.11
C MET A 1 -21.02 0.21 5.52
N SER A 2 -19.87 -0.30 5.95
CA SER A 2 -19.35 -0.11 7.31
C SER A 2 -19.14 1.37 7.63
N GLU A 3 -19.41 1.74 8.89
CA GLU A 3 -19.20 3.09 9.45
C GLU A 3 -17.71 3.41 9.65
N VAL A 4 -16.88 2.37 9.70
CA VAL A 4 -15.42 2.46 9.87
C VAL A 4 -14.75 1.87 8.63
N VAL A 5 -13.75 2.58 8.12
CA VAL A 5 -12.89 2.16 7.02
C VAL A 5 -11.62 1.57 7.60
N GLU A 6 -11.30 0.33 7.23
CA GLU A 6 -10.09 -0.33 7.67
C GLU A 6 -8.97 -0.07 6.67
N VAL A 7 -7.89 0.54 7.14
CA VAL A 7 -6.65 0.74 6.40
C VAL A 7 -5.63 -0.23 7.00
N LYS A 8 -5.29 -1.27 6.24
CA LYS A 8 -4.41 -2.34 6.66
C LYS A 8 -3.08 -2.24 5.93
N VAL A 9 -1.99 -2.23 6.69
CA VAL A 9 -0.62 -2.35 6.19
C VAL A 9 -0.15 -3.76 6.50
N LEU A 10 0.20 -4.51 5.47
CA LEU A 10 0.86 -5.82 5.58
C LEU A 10 2.33 -5.62 5.30
N SER A 11 3.19 -5.87 6.28
CA SER A 11 4.64 -5.76 6.14
C SER A 11 5.26 -7.14 6.18
N GLY A 12 6.06 -7.49 5.19
CA GLY A 12 6.73 -8.79 5.11
C GLY A 12 8.16 -8.65 4.62
N ILE A 13 8.83 -9.79 4.55
CA ILE A 13 10.16 -9.92 3.97
C ILE A 13 9.99 -10.55 2.59
N GLY A 14 10.48 -9.87 1.56
CA GLY A 14 10.49 -10.32 0.17
C GLY A 14 11.82 -10.96 -0.20
N TRP A 15 12.14 -10.96 -1.50
CA TRP A 15 13.37 -11.55 -2.01
C TRP A 15 14.62 -10.88 -1.40
N GLU A 16 15.65 -11.69 -1.12
CA GLU A 16 16.91 -11.24 -0.51
C GLU A 16 16.77 -10.47 0.80
N ASP A 17 15.85 -10.91 1.67
CA ASP A 17 15.59 -10.27 2.97
C ASP A 17 15.09 -8.81 2.85
N CYS A 18 14.72 -8.37 1.65
CA CYS A 18 14.35 -6.99 1.42
C CYS A 18 12.88 -6.75 1.77
N LYS A 19 12.59 -5.61 2.39
CA LYS A 19 11.26 -5.27 2.89
C LYS A 19 10.22 -5.20 1.76
N ARG A 20 9.06 -5.82 1.98
CA ARG A 20 7.88 -5.74 1.11
C ARG A 20 6.69 -5.23 1.91
N GLU A 21 5.91 -4.33 1.35
CA GLU A 21 4.75 -3.75 2.05
C GLU A 21 3.53 -3.63 1.14
N LYS A 22 2.36 -4.07 1.63
CA LYS A 22 1.08 -3.90 0.94
C LYS A 22 0.18 -2.99 1.75
N LEU A 23 -0.54 -2.10 1.04
CA LEU A 23 -1.59 -1.28 1.62
C LEU A 23 -2.94 -1.75 1.10
N LEU A 24 -3.85 -2.08 2.02
CA LEU A 24 -5.23 -2.43 1.73
C LEU A 24 -6.16 -1.41 2.38
N ILE A 25 -7.18 -1.00 1.66
CA ILE A 25 -8.25 -0.12 2.14
C ILE A 25 -9.56 -0.86 1.92
N ASP A 26 -10.32 -1.10 3.00
CA ASP A 26 -11.57 -1.86 2.97
C ASP A 26 -11.41 -3.25 2.32
N GLY A 27 -10.25 -3.89 2.54
CA GLY A 27 -9.90 -5.18 1.95
C GLY A 27 -9.42 -5.14 0.50
N LYS A 28 -9.45 -3.98 -0.17
CA LYS A 28 -8.92 -3.79 -1.53
C LYS A 28 -7.46 -3.35 -1.48
N GLN A 29 -6.56 -4.07 -2.15
CA GLN A 29 -5.17 -3.65 -2.30
C GLN A 29 -5.08 -2.40 -3.18
N VAL A 30 -4.47 -1.34 -2.64
CA VAL A 30 -4.25 -0.06 -3.34
C VAL A 30 -2.77 0.22 -3.60
N MET A 31 -1.87 -0.48 -2.89
CA MET A 31 -0.42 -0.38 -3.07
C MET A 31 0.25 -1.72 -2.73
N ASP A 32 1.27 -2.10 -3.50
CA ASP A 32 2.20 -3.21 -3.25
C ASP A 32 3.58 -2.66 -3.58
N VAL A 33 4.38 -2.42 -2.55
CA VAL A 33 5.76 -1.95 -2.66
C VAL A 33 6.66 -3.17 -2.57
N ARG A 34 7.45 -3.39 -3.62
CA ARG A 34 8.38 -4.51 -3.68
C ARG A 34 9.81 -4.03 -3.52
N PRO A 35 10.70 -4.91 -3.05
CA PRO A 35 12.10 -4.58 -3.00
C PRO A 35 12.67 -4.37 -4.40
N LEU A 36 13.50 -3.33 -4.53
CA LEU A 36 14.16 -2.98 -5.80
C LEU A 36 15.06 -4.10 -6.34
N SER A 37 15.48 -5.04 -5.49
CA SER A 37 16.27 -6.19 -5.96
C SER A 37 15.50 -7.07 -6.94
N GLU A 38 14.17 -7.20 -6.79
CA GLU A 38 13.35 -7.99 -7.73
C GLU A 38 13.33 -7.41 -9.15
N CYS A 39 13.46 -6.09 -9.30
CA CYS A 39 13.50 -5.39 -10.57
C CYS A 39 14.38 -4.12 -10.49
N PRO A 40 15.72 -4.25 -10.50
CA PRO A 40 16.61 -3.09 -10.40
C PRO A 40 16.46 -2.13 -11.60
N GLU A 41 16.00 -2.62 -12.74
CA GLU A 41 15.62 -1.80 -13.91
C GLU A 41 14.42 -0.88 -13.62
N ASP A 42 13.46 -1.30 -12.79
CA ASP A 42 12.29 -0.48 -12.44
C ASP A 42 12.66 0.69 -11.52
N ALA A 43 13.76 0.59 -10.74
CA ALA A 43 14.31 1.71 -9.96
C ALA A 43 14.88 2.82 -10.86
N ILE A 44 15.53 2.43 -11.96
CA ILE A 44 16.13 3.34 -12.94
C ILE A 44 15.05 3.96 -13.84
N LEU A 45 13.94 3.25 -14.04
CA LEU A 45 12.80 3.67 -14.85
C LEU A 45 11.68 4.36 -14.04
N GLU A 46 11.90 4.69 -12.76
CA GLU A 46 10.93 5.32 -11.85
C GLU A 46 9.60 4.55 -11.69
N ARG A 47 9.55 3.26 -12.06
CA ARG A 47 8.29 2.48 -12.15
C ARG A 47 7.77 1.96 -10.82
N ASP A 48 8.65 1.75 -9.83
CA ASP A 48 8.27 1.14 -8.55
C ASP A 48 8.00 2.16 -7.43
N LEU A 49 8.55 3.37 -7.56
CA LEU A 49 8.36 4.43 -6.58
C LEU A 49 7.10 5.22 -6.93
N LYS A 50 5.98 4.92 -6.25
CA LYS A 50 4.82 5.82 -6.29
C LYS A 50 5.28 7.24 -5.93
N GLY A 51 5.16 8.15 -6.89
CA GLY A 51 5.54 9.53 -6.68
C GLY A 51 4.56 10.25 -5.74
N PRO A 52 4.91 11.47 -5.29
CA PRO A 52 4.00 12.32 -4.54
C PRO A 52 2.63 12.53 -5.23
N SER A 53 2.61 12.52 -6.57
CA SER A 53 1.40 12.64 -7.38
C SER A 53 0.45 11.45 -7.22
N ASP A 54 0.96 10.22 -7.32
CA ASP A 54 0.18 8.99 -7.10
C ASP A 54 -0.38 8.92 -5.67
N PHE A 55 0.40 9.37 -4.70
CA PHE A 55 -0.05 9.42 -3.32
C PHE A 55 -1.18 10.44 -3.12
N ALA A 56 -1.07 11.61 -3.76
CA ALA A 56 -2.11 12.62 -3.74
C ALA A 56 -3.41 12.14 -4.41
N GLU A 57 -3.33 11.45 -5.54
CA GLU A 57 -4.49 10.87 -6.23
C GLU A 57 -5.17 9.78 -5.39
N MET A 58 -4.38 8.90 -4.77
CA MET A 58 -4.89 7.87 -3.85
C MET A 58 -5.62 8.52 -2.66
N LEU A 59 -5.04 9.56 -2.05
CA LEU A 59 -5.66 10.29 -0.96
C LEU A 59 -6.96 10.99 -1.38
N GLU A 60 -6.98 11.62 -2.56
CA GLU A 60 -8.19 12.25 -3.08
C GLU A 60 -9.32 11.22 -3.24
N THR A 61 -9.01 10.08 -3.86
CA THR A 61 -9.94 8.98 -4.07
C THR A 61 -10.48 8.46 -2.74
N PHE A 62 -9.59 8.23 -1.77
CA PHE A 62 -9.97 7.82 -0.42
C PHE A 62 -10.95 8.80 0.25
N LEU A 63 -10.66 10.09 0.20
CA LEU A 63 -11.51 11.11 0.80
C LEU A 63 -12.90 11.17 0.13
N ARG A 64 -12.96 11.04 -1.20
CA ARG A 64 -14.20 11.04 -1.98
C ARG A 64 -15.07 9.81 -1.72
N GLU A 65 -14.47 8.62 -1.70
CA GLU A 65 -15.20 7.35 -1.51
C GLU A 65 -15.71 7.19 -0.08
N HIS A 66 -14.91 7.61 0.90
CA HIS A 66 -15.21 7.33 2.31
C HIS A 66 -15.88 8.49 3.05
N LYS A 67 -16.02 9.68 2.46
CA LYS A 67 -16.88 10.81 2.92
C LYS A 67 -16.81 11.13 4.42
N GLY A 68 -15.60 11.12 5.00
CA GLY A 68 -15.39 11.46 6.42
C GLY A 68 -15.76 10.36 7.42
N LYS A 69 -15.88 9.10 6.97
CA LYS A 69 -15.99 7.94 7.87
C LYS A 69 -14.79 7.86 8.81
N LYS A 70 -15.00 7.22 9.97
CA LYS A 70 -13.92 6.92 10.91
C LYS A 70 -12.95 5.94 10.24
N VAL A 71 -11.66 6.15 10.45
CA VAL A 71 -10.61 5.30 9.89
C VAL A 71 -9.96 4.51 11.01
N ARG A 72 -9.76 3.21 10.80
CA ARG A 72 -9.01 2.34 11.70
C ARG A 72 -7.77 1.85 10.96
N PHE A 73 -6.61 2.05 11.57
CA PHE A 73 -5.35 1.55 11.06
C PHE A 73 -5.03 0.19 11.69
N ILE A 74 -4.59 -0.75 10.85
CA ILE A 74 -4.19 -2.10 11.24
C ILE A 74 -2.81 -2.36 10.62
N TYR A 75 -1.88 -2.85 11.43
CA TYR A 75 -0.53 -3.21 11.01
C TYR A 75 -0.33 -4.69 11.34
N GLU A 76 -0.06 -5.50 10.32
CA GLU A 76 0.11 -6.95 10.46
C GLU A 76 1.33 -7.42 9.66
N GLU A 77 1.92 -8.53 10.08
CA GLU A 77 2.99 -9.18 9.31
C GLU A 77 2.39 -9.98 8.15
N ASP A 78 2.89 -9.76 6.93
CA ASP A 78 2.52 -10.50 5.73
C ASP A 78 3.11 -11.91 5.85
N THR A 79 2.33 -12.83 6.41
CA THR A 79 2.73 -14.22 6.68
C THR A 79 2.50 -15.16 5.49
N ASN A 80 2.01 -14.63 4.37
CA ASN A 80 1.87 -15.36 3.11
C ASN A 80 3.07 -15.05 2.21
N GLU A 81 4.01 -16.00 2.21
CA GLU A 81 5.17 -16.11 1.32
C GLU A 81 4.76 -16.18 -0.17
#